data_AF-A0A3E1EAC9-F1
#
_entry.id   AF-A0A3E1EAC9-F1
#
_cell.length_a   1.000
_cell.length_b   1.000
_cell.length_c   1.000
_cell.angle_alpha   90.00
_cell.angle_beta   90.00
_cell.angle_gamma   90.00
#
_symmetry.space_group_name_H-M   'P 1'
#
loop_
_entity.id
_entity.type
_entity.pdbx_description
1 polymer ?
#
loop_
_entity_poly.entity_id
_entity_poly.type
_entity_poly.pdbx_seq_one_letter_code
_entity_poly.pdbx_strand_id
1 'polypeptide(L)'
;MSCPIPPSIPVALVLGAAGLFAAEQAPPPHPAESFQTIRLYKHHGTIRLMVNDVIEVALADNGKTFGPVWAHFGWIGSRQITHTVRCESDDLALFSLKSGL
;
A
#
# COMPACT_ATOMS: atom_id res chain seq x y z
N MET A 1 -24.65 -29.55 9.60
CA MET A 1 -25.04 -28.13 9.47
C MET A 1 -23.76 -27.33 9.24
N SER A 2 -23.40 -27.08 7.98
CA SER A 2 -22.17 -26.39 7.60
C SER A 2 -22.49 -24.92 7.33
N CYS A 3 -21.94 -24.03 8.16
CA CYS A 3 -21.93 -22.60 7.88
C CYS A 3 -20.99 -22.32 6.69
N PRO A 4 -21.43 -21.56 5.67
CA PRO A 4 -20.54 -21.15 4.59
C PRO A 4 -19.63 -20.01 5.08
N ILE A 5 -18.32 -20.24 5.01
CA ILE A 5 -17.30 -19.21 5.18
C ILE A 5 -17.43 -18.26 3.98
N PRO A 6 -17.73 -16.95 4.17
CA PRO A 6 -17.73 -16.01 3.06
C PRO A 6 -16.29 -15.87 2.52
N PRO A 7 -16.09 -15.67 1.21
CA PRO A 7 -14.77 -15.48 0.64
C PRO A 7 -14.27 -14.07 1.04
N SER A 8 -13.71 -13.96 2.24
CA SER A 8 -12.87 -12.84 2.61
C SER A 8 -11.58 -12.96 1.80
N ILE A 9 -11.61 -12.38 0.60
CA ILE A 9 -10.43 -12.14 -0.22
C ILE A 9 -9.54 -11.21 0.62
N PRO A 10 -8.38 -11.66 1.12
CA PRO A 10 -7.44 -10.74 1.73
C PRO A 10 -6.92 -9.86 0.59
N VAL A 11 -7.20 -8.55 0.66
CA VAL A 11 -6.45 -7.56 -0.14
C VAL A 11 -5.04 -7.53 0.44
N ALA A 12 -4.24 -8.51 0.03
CA ALA A 12 -2.80 -8.43 0.12
C ALA A 12 -2.40 -7.29 -0.82
N LEU A 13 -1.94 -6.17 -0.27
CA LEU A 13 -1.16 -5.21 -1.04
C LEU A 13 0.15 -5.90 -1.40
N VAL A 14 0.14 -6.57 -2.55
CA VAL A 14 1.30 -7.22 -3.15
C VAL A 14 2.19 -6.10 -3.68
N LEU A 15 3.19 -5.70 -2.89
CA LEU A 15 4.37 -5.03 -3.43
C LEU A 15 5.11 -6.06 -4.29
N GLY A 16 4.70 -6.16 -5.56
CA GLY A 16 5.16 -7.16 -6.49
C GLY A 16 4.25 -7.26 -7.71
N ALA A 17 4.13 -6.18 -8.47
CA ALA A 17 3.67 -6.23 -9.85
C ALA A 17 4.36 -5.11 -10.64
N ALA A 18 5.42 -5.49 -11.34
CA ALA A 18 5.94 -4.74 -12.45
C ALA A 18 4.82 -4.52 -13.49
N GLY A 19 4.70 -3.27 -13.95
CA GLY A 19 4.09 -2.93 -15.24
C GLY A 19 2.57 -2.81 -15.27
N LEU A 20 2.01 -1.69 -14.75
CA LEU A 20 0.96 -0.91 -15.44
C LEU A 20 0.55 0.37 -14.70
N PHE A 21 1.44 1.02 -13.96
CA PHE A 21 1.13 2.27 -13.28
C PHE A 21 2.28 3.23 -13.49
N ALA A 22 1.97 4.52 -13.72
CA ALA A 22 2.95 5.56 -13.98
C ALA A 22 3.82 5.80 -12.74
N ALA A 23 4.81 4.93 -12.53
CA ALA A 23 6.03 5.27 -11.82
C ALA A 23 6.90 6.02 -12.82
N GLU A 24 6.98 7.34 -12.69
CA GLU A 24 7.75 8.17 -13.61
C GLU A 24 9.27 7.93 -13.46
N GLN A 25 9.71 7.31 -12.37
CA GLN A 25 11.08 6.85 -12.18
C GLN A 25 11.12 5.81 -11.06
N ALA A 26 11.92 4.75 -11.24
CA ALA A 26 12.29 3.90 -10.12
C ALA A 26 13.15 4.73 -9.15
N PRO A 27 13.01 4.55 -7.82
CA PRO A 27 13.82 5.28 -6.86
C PRO A 27 15.30 4.95 -7.10
N PRO A 28 16.21 5.91 -6.91
CA PRO A 28 17.64 5.65 -7.04
C PRO A 28 18.05 4.51 -6.10
N PRO A 29 19.02 3.67 -6.52
CA PRO A 29 19.49 2.57 -5.69
C PRO A 29 19.99 3.11 -4.35
N HIS A 30 19.38 2.63 -3.27
CA HIS A 30 19.78 3.01 -1.92
C HIS A 30 21.03 2.22 -1.49
N PRO A 31 21.88 2.81 -0.64
CA PRO A 31 23.00 2.09 -0.04
C PRO A 31 22.50 0.83 0.67
N ALA A 32 23.26 -0.26 0.53
CA ALA A 32 23.02 -1.47 1.33
C ALA A 32 22.96 -1.10 2.82
N GLU A 33 22.07 -1.76 3.57
CA GLU A 33 21.88 -1.55 5.02
C GLU A 33 21.27 -0.19 5.43
N SER A 34 20.69 0.59 4.51
CA SER A 34 19.96 1.82 4.86
C SER A 34 18.44 1.59 4.97
N PHE A 35 17.82 2.17 6.01
CA PHE A 35 16.37 2.19 6.13
C PHE A 35 15.75 3.11 5.07
N GLN A 36 14.63 2.68 4.52
CA GLN A 36 13.79 3.50 3.65
C GLN A 36 12.54 3.90 4.41
N THR A 37 12.18 5.18 4.34
CA THR A 37 10.91 5.65 4.89
C THR A 37 9.80 5.43 3.87
N ILE A 38 8.86 4.54 4.18
CA ILE A 38 7.67 4.32 3.36
C ILE A 38 6.50 5.08 3.99
N ARG A 39 5.85 5.95 3.21
CA ARG A 39 4.63 6.65 3.63
C ARG A 39 3.48 6.29 2.69
N LEU A 40 2.41 5.73 3.26
CA LEU A 40 1.20 5.40 2.54
C LEU A 40 0.07 6.33 2.99
N TYR A 41 -0.48 7.09 2.04
CA TYR A 41 -1.63 7.96 2.25
C TYR A 41 -2.85 7.34 1.59
N LYS A 42 -3.94 7.25 2.34
CA LYS A 42 -5.25 6.79 1.85
C LYS A 42 -6.34 7.72 2.34
N HIS A 43 -7.04 8.35 1.40
CA HIS A 43 -8.23 9.17 1.70
C HIS A 43 -9.28 8.95 0.61
N HIS A 44 -10.38 8.26 0.94
CA HIS A 44 -11.39 7.85 -0.05
C HIS A 44 -10.75 7.22 -1.30
N GLY A 45 -10.99 7.74 -2.50
CA GLY A 45 -10.42 7.20 -3.74
C GLY A 45 -8.95 7.55 -3.95
N THR A 46 -8.36 8.43 -3.15
CA THR A 46 -6.98 8.87 -3.32
C THR A 46 -6.02 7.98 -2.54
N ILE A 47 -5.04 7.43 -3.26
CA ILE A 47 -3.94 6.64 -2.73
C ILE A 47 -2.63 7.27 -3.18
N ARG A 48 -1.70 7.48 -2.24
CA ARG A 48 -0.32 7.89 -2.55
C ARG A 48 0.67 7.06 -1.77
N LEU A 49 1.67 6.51 -2.45
CA LEU A 49 2.81 5.84 -1.86
C LEU A 49 4.04 6.71 -2.09
N MET A 50 4.77 6.99 -1.01
CA MET A 50 6.05 7.66 -1.06
C MET A 50 7.13 6.77 -0.49
N VAL A 51 8.30 6.80 -1.12
CA VAL A 51 9.53 6.19 -0.61
C VAL A 51 10.55 7.30 -0.49
N ASN A 52 11.06 7.53 0.73
CA ASN A 52 12.00 8.61 1.02
C ASN A 52 11.52 9.98 0.52
N ASP A 53 10.24 10.28 0.76
CA ASP A 53 9.55 11.52 0.35
C ASP A 53 9.42 11.75 -1.16
N VAL A 54 9.81 10.77 -2.00
CA VAL A 54 9.54 10.74 -3.44
C VAL A 54 8.22 10.01 -3.69
N ILE A 55 7.35 10.56 -4.53
CA ILE A 55 6.07 9.92 -4.90
C ILE A 55 6.36 8.78 -5.90
N GLU A 56 6.18 7.55 -5.45
CA GLU A 56 6.36 6.35 -6.26
C GLU A 56 5.05 5.94 -6.96
N VAL A 57 3.93 6.08 -6.26
CA VAL A 57 2.60 5.74 -6.79
C VAL A 57 1.60 6.81 -6.40
N ALA A 58 0.84 7.30 -7.37
CA ALA A 58 -0.33 8.14 -7.16
C ALA A 58 -1.51 7.54 -7.92
N LEU A 59 -2.56 7.15 -7.19
CA LEU A 59 -3.76 6.57 -7.76
C LEU A 59 -5.01 7.35 -7.29
N ALA A 60 -5.90 7.61 -8.24
CA ALA A 60 -7.21 8.18 -8.01
C ALA A 60 -8.28 7.17 -8.48
N ASP A 61 -8.84 6.43 -7.53
CA ASP A 61 -9.95 5.52 -7.76
C ASP A 61 -11.25 6.31 -7.93
N ASN A 62 -11.90 6.10 -9.08
CA ASN A 62 -13.14 6.77 -9.47
C ASN A 62 -14.40 6.05 -8.96
N GLY A 63 -14.26 4.88 -8.31
CA GLY A 63 -15.38 4.07 -7.82
C GLY A 63 -16.24 3.45 -8.91
N LYS A 64 -15.76 3.42 -10.15
CA LYS A 64 -16.50 2.96 -11.34
C LYS A 64 -15.75 1.88 -12.12
N THR A 65 -14.43 1.98 -12.23
CA THR A 65 -13.64 1.05 -13.05
C THR A 65 -13.58 -0.35 -12.43
N PHE A 66 -13.38 -0.43 -11.11
CA PHE A 66 -13.17 -1.69 -10.40
C PHE A 66 -14.16 -1.90 -9.24
N GLY A 67 -15.33 -1.27 -9.35
CA GLY A 67 -16.34 -1.23 -8.30
C GLY A 67 -16.20 -0.02 -7.37
N PRO A 68 -17.00 0.04 -6.29
CA PRO A 68 -17.03 1.18 -5.38
C PRO A 68 -15.70 1.39 -4.66
N VAL A 69 -15.38 2.66 -4.37
CA VAL A 69 -14.20 3.03 -3.59
C VAL A 69 -14.23 2.32 -2.24
N TRP A 70 -13.13 1.63 -1.90
CA TRP A 70 -12.95 1.03 -0.59
C TRP A 70 -12.66 2.11 0.47
N ALA A 71 -13.71 2.67 1.05
CA ALA A 71 -13.64 3.78 2.02
C ALA A 71 -13.81 3.35 3.49
N HIS A 72 -14.01 2.06 3.76
CA HIS A 72 -14.22 1.57 5.12
C HIS A 72 -12.91 1.16 5.79
N PHE A 73 -12.95 1.03 7.12
CA PHE A 73 -11.82 0.58 7.94
C PHE A 73 -11.38 -0.84 7.56
N GLY A 74 -10.09 -1.13 7.71
CA GLY A 74 -9.51 -2.43 7.41
C GLY A 74 -8.17 -2.63 8.11
N TRP A 75 -7.60 -3.82 7.91
CA TRP A 75 -6.31 -4.20 8.47
C TRP A 75 -5.15 -3.70 7.59
N ILE A 76 -4.05 -3.34 8.23
CA ILE A 76 -2.76 -3.09 7.57
C ILE A 76 -1.90 -4.32 7.80
N GLY A 77 -1.40 -4.92 6.73
CA GLY A 77 -0.57 -6.13 6.78
C GLY A 77 0.75 -5.93 6.04
N SER A 78 1.82 -6.54 6.58
CA SER A 78 3.09 -6.68 5.88
C SER A 78 3.16 -8.07 5.24
N ARG A 79 3.54 -8.12 3.96
CA ARG A 79 3.68 -9.36 3.21
C ARG A 79 5.12 -9.52 2.73
N GLN A 80 5.74 -10.65 3.07
CA GLN A 80 7.02 -11.09 2.52
C GLN A 80 6.78 -12.23 1.53
N ILE A 81 7.54 -12.26 0.44
CA ILE A 81 7.54 -13.38 -0.51
C ILE A 81 8.69 -14.30 -0.13
N THR A 82 8.52 -15.62 -0.26
CA THR A 82 9.42 -16.69 0.22
C THR A 82 10.92 -16.53 -0.11
N HIS A 83 11.30 -15.67 -1.06
CA HIS A 83 12.69 -15.43 -1.48
C HIS A 83 13.30 -14.14 -0.94
N THR A 84 12.57 -13.32 -0.18
CA THR A 84 13.16 -12.21 0.57
C THR A 84 13.78 -12.81 1.84
N VAL A 85 15.09 -12.64 2.05
CA VAL A 85 15.83 -13.35 3.11
C VAL A 85 15.45 -12.82 4.51
N ARG A 86 15.40 -11.50 4.65
CA ARG A 86 15.04 -10.78 5.88
C ARG A 86 14.51 -9.40 5.51
N CYS A 87 13.44 -8.97 6.18
CA CYS A 87 12.93 -7.61 6.10
C CYS A 87 12.87 -7.07 7.53
N GLU A 88 13.42 -5.88 7.75
CA GLU A 88 13.33 -5.17 9.01
C GLU A 88 12.41 -3.98 8.83
N SER A 89 11.55 -3.75 9.82
CA SER A 89 10.64 -2.63 9.84
C SER A 89 10.75 -1.98 11.20
N ASP A 90 10.98 -0.68 11.19
CA ASP A 90 11.06 0.15 12.39
C ASP A 90 10.10 1.34 12.26
N ASP A 91 9.75 1.95 13.39
CA ASP A 91 8.91 3.16 13.47
C ASP A 91 7.56 3.07 12.72
N LEU A 92 6.86 1.94 12.86
CA LEU A 92 5.49 1.81 12.32
C LEU A 92 4.52 2.69 13.10
N ALA A 93 4.14 3.82 12.50
CA ALA A 93 3.15 4.74 13.04
C ALA A 93 1.94 4.88 12.12
N LEU A 94 0.75 4.97 12.72
CA LEU A 94 -0.51 5.24 12.01
C LEU A 94 -1.05 6.60 12.46
N PHE A 95 -1.22 7.50 11.49
CA PHE A 95 -1.79 8.82 11.72
C PHE A 95 -3.16 8.91 11.07
N SER A 96 -4.18 9.25 11.84
CA SER A 96 -5.50 9.58 11.29
C SER A 96 -5.40 10.87 10.49
N LEU A 97 -5.85 10.84 9.23
CA LEU A 97 -5.98 12.06 8.44
C LEU A 97 -7.06 12.93 9.08
N LYS A 98 -6.70 14.17 9.42
CA LYS A 98 -7.69 15.16 9.83
C LYS A 98 -8.62 15.36 8.65
N SER A 99 -9.92 15.11 8.85
CA SER A 99 -10.94 15.62 7.94
C SER A 99 -10.77 17.13 7.91
N GLY A 100 -10.35 17.69 6.78
CA GLY A 100 -10.42 19.14 6.60
C GLY A 100 -11.88 19.57 6.80
N LEU A 101 -12.08 20.53 7.70
CA LEU A 101 -13.31 21.33 7.75
C LEU A 101 -13.40 22.18 6.49
#